data_AF-A0A973JVL8-F1
#
_entry.id   AF-A0A973JVL8-F1
#
_cell.length_a   1.000
_cell.length_b   1.000
_cell.length_c   1.000
_cell.angle_alpha   90.00
_cell.angle_beta   90.00
_cell.angle_gamma   90.00
#
_symmetry.space_group_name_H-M   'P 1'
#
loop_
_entity.id
_entity.type
_entity.pdbx_description
1 polymer ?
#
loop_
_entity_poly.entity_id
_entity_poly.type
_entity_poly.pdbx_seq_one_letter_code
_entity_poly.pdbx_strand_id
1 'polypeptide(L)'
;MAYPLRMFTQRIRALVLKRSIDLVENKKVELLDHDDEHAQFHVENQKEGYYHVEVRLRDKQVTFTHCDCPYRGVGLCKHTGAALLQLMVNDGFD
;
A
#
# COMPACT_ATOMS: atom_id res chain seq x y z
N MET A 1 -13.74 6.12 4.52
CA MET A 1 -13.58 6.53 5.93
C MET A 1 -12.11 6.46 6.27
N ALA A 2 -11.55 7.60 6.69
CA ALA A 2 -10.14 7.74 7.03
C ALA A 2 -9.76 6.87 8.23
N TYR A 3 -8.49 6.49 8.32
CA TYR A 3 -7.98 5.63 9.38
C TYR A 3 -6.48 5.86 9.57
N PRO A 4 -5.94 5.72 10.80
CA PRO A 4 -4.50 5.77 11.02
C PRO A 4 -3.78 4.73 10.17
N LEU A 5 -2.65 5.10 9.54
CA LEU A 5 -1.87 4.19 8.68
C LEU A 5 -1.67 2.82 9.34
N ARG A 6 -1.21 2.79 10.60
CA ARG A 6 -1.00 1.56 11.40
C ARG A 6 -2.21 0.63 11.53
N MET A 7 -3.44 1.13 11.37
CA MET A 7 -4.66 0.34 11.50
C MET A 7 -5.07 -0.33 10.18
N PHE A 8 -4.34 -0.13 9.08
CA PHE A 8 -4.68 -0.79 7.80
C PHE A 8 -4.70 -2.32 7.92
N THR A 9 -3.86 -2.89 8.79
CA THR A 9 -3.75 -4.34 9.06
C THR A 9 -5.07 -4.94 9.57
N GLN A 10 -5.90 -4.15 10.23
CA GLN A 10 -7.23 -4.56 10.71
C GLN A 10 -8.29 -4.52 9.60
N ARG A 11 -7.99 -3.89 8.46
CA ARG A 11 -8.92 -3.68 7.32
C ARG A 11 -8.58 -4.56 6.11
N ILE A 12 -7.52 -5.36 6.21
CA ILE A 12 -7.04 -6.26 5.17
C ILE A 12 -7.23 -7.71 5.62
N ARG A 13 -7.65 -8.59 4.71
CA ARG A 13 -7.79 -10.02 5.01
C ARG A 13 -6.41 -10.63 5.27
N ALA A 14 -6.30 -11.53 6.24
CA ALA A 14 -5.02 -12.13 6.65
C ALA A 14 -4.20 -12.73 5.49
N LEU A 15 -4.86 -13.47 4.57
CA LEU A 15 -4.19 -14.02 3.39
C LEU A 15 -3.65 -12.93 2.45
N VAL A 16 -4.36 -11.81 2.33
CA VAL A 16 -3.94 -10.69 1.48
C VAL A 16 -2.79 -9.93 2.15
N LEU A 17 -2.86 -9.72 3.47
CA LEU A 17 -1.77 -9.13 4.25
C LEU A 17 -0.48 -9.94 4.12
N LYS A 18 -0.55 -11.28 4.22
CA LYS A 18 0.60 -12.15 4.00
C LYS A 18 1.24 -11.90 2.63
N ARG A 19 0.43 -11.81 1.57
CA ARG A 19 0.91 -11.52 0.21
C ARG A 19 1.49 -10.11 0.06
N SER A 20 0.99 -9.14 0.83
CA SER A 20 1.56 -7.79 0.89
C SER A 20 2.95 -7.80 1.51
N ILE A 21 3.13 -8.55 2.61
CA ILE A 21 4.41 -8.75 3.28
C ILE A 21 5.40 -9.40 2.31
N ASP A 22 4.98 -10.48 1.62
CA ASP A 22 5.81 -11.15 0.62
C ASP A 22 6.31 -10.17 -0.47
N LEU A 23 5.50 -9.20 -0.90
CA LEU A 23 5.92 -8.21 -1.90
C LEU A 23 7.01 -7.28 -1.36
N VAL A 24 6.86 -6.79 -0.12
CA VAL A 24 7.84 -5.90 0.52
C VAL A 24 9.15 -6.64 0.78
N GLU A 25 9.09 -7.86 1.34
CA GLU A 25 10.27 -8.67 1.64
C GLU A 25 11.09 -9.01 0.39
N ASN A 26 10.42 -9.24 -0.74
CA ASN A 26 11.06 -9.52 -2.02
C ASN A 26 11.43 -8.25 -2.80
N LYS A 27 11.37 -7.05 -2.19
CA LYS A 27 11.71 -5.76 -2.82
C LYS A 27 10.91 -5.47 -4.10
N LYS A 28 9.66 -5.91 -4.13
CA LYS A 28 8.72 -5.74 -5.26
C LYS A 28 7.87 -4.47 -5.17
N VAL A 29 8.29 -3.52 -4.34
CA VAL A 29 7.60 -2.26 -4.09
C VAL A 29 8.61 -1.13 -4.27
N GLU A 30 8.34 -0.25 -5.21
CA GLU A 30 9.14 0.92 -5.53
C GLU A 30 8.34 2.17 -5.17
N LEU A 31 8.90 3.04 -4.33
CA LEU A 31 8.34 4.36 -4.05
C LEU A 31 8.77 5.33 -5.16
N LEU A 32 7.81 5.94 -5.82
CA LEU A 32 8.05 6.88 -6.93
C LEU A 32 8.07 8.32 -6.46
N ASP A 33 7.13 8.66 -5.59
CA ASP A 33 6.89 10.01 -5.09
C ASP A 33 6.29 9.95 -3.69
N HIS A 34 6.70 10.85 -2.81
CA HIS A 34 6.21 10.91 -1.43
C HIS A 34 6.36 12.32 -0.84
N ASP A 35 5.23 12.83 -0.34
CA ASP A 35 5.14 13.99 0.54
C ASP A 35 4.19 13.70 1.72
N ASP A 36 3.97 14.69 2.59
CA ASP A 36 3.15 14.55 3.80
C ASP A 36 1.68 14.18 3.53
N GLU A 37 1.16 14.43 2.33
CA GLU A 37 -0.24 14.24 1.95
C GLU A 37 -0.44 13.15 0.88
N HIS A 38 0.63 12.69 0.23
CA HIS A 38 0.51 11.85 -0.96
C HIS A 38 1.74 10.96 -1.19
N ALA A 39 1.48 9.72 -1.60
CA ALA A 39 2.52 8.77 -1.98
C ALA A 39 2.11 7.94 -3.20
N GLN A 40 3.06 7.70 -4.11
CA GLN A 40 2.89 6.87 -5.29
C GLN A 40 3.88 5.71 -5.33
N PHE A 41 3.41 4.55 -5.79
CA PHE A 41 4.21 3.34 -5.87
C PHE A 41 4.02 2.61 -7.18
N HIS A 42 5.09 1.95 -7.62
CA HIS A 42 5.00 0.77 -8.47
C HIS A 42 5.10 -0.49 -7.61
N VAL A 43 4.16 -1.42 -7.81
CA VAL A 43 4.19 -2.73 -7.17
C VAL A 43 4.21 -3.81 -8.24
N GLU A 44 5.21 -4.70 -8.21
CA GLU A 44 5.36 -5.71 -9.26
C GLU A 44 4.13 -6.62 -9.34
N ASN A 45 3.77 -6.93 -10.59
CA ASN A 45 2.79 -7.95 -10.90
C ASN A 45 3.46 -9.34 -10.90
N GLN A 46 2.67 -10.41 -10.80
CA GLN A 46 3.18 -11.77 -11.00
C GLN A 46 3.52 -12.06 -12.48
N LYS A 47 2.99 -11.24 -13.39
CA LYS A 47 3.39 -11.17 -14.80
C LYS A 47 4.34 -9.99 -14.99
N GLU A 48 4.97 -9.89 -16.15
CA GLU A 48 5.76 -8.70 -16.52
C GLU A 48 4.95 -7.40 -16.28
N GLY A 49 5.61 -6.39 -15.71
CA GLY A 49 5.04 -5.08 -15.40
C GLY A 49 4.71 -4.83 -13.93
N TYR A 50 4.11 -3.66 -13.67
CA TYR A 50 3.76 -3.17 -12.35
C TYR A 50 2.34 -2.62 -12.33
N TYR A 51 1.78 -2.53 -11.12
CA TYR A 51 0.55 -1.80 -10.84
C TYR A 51 0.88 -0.48 -10.16
N HIS A 52 0.19 0.59 -10.55
CA HIS A 52 0.28 1.88 -9.89
C HIS A 52 -0.61 1.91 -8.64
N VAL A 53 -0.04 2.38 -7.54
CA VAL A 53 -0.76 2.57 -6.28
C VAL A 53 -0.61 4.02 -5.84
N GLU A 54 -1.75 4.65 -5.56
CA GLU A 54 -1.84 5.99 -4.97
C GLU A 54 -2.32 5.86 -3.52
N VAL A 55 -1.65 6.53 -2.60
CA VAL A 55 -2.08 6.70 -1.21
C VAL A 55 -2.18 8.19 -0.93
N ARG A 56 -3.31 8.64 -0.37
CA ARG A 56 -3.42 9.99 0.19
C ARG A 56 -3.48 9.93 1.70
N LEU A 57 -2.70 10.79 2.31
CA LEU A 57 -2.54 10.95 3.74
C LEU A 57 -3.09 12.33 4.15
N ARG A 58 -3.58 12.41 5.39
CA ARG A 58 -3.86 13.67 6.06
C ARG A 58 -3.69 13.43 7.55
N ASP A 59 -2.83 14.19 8.21
CA ASP A 59 -2.55 14.03 9.65
C ASP A 59 -2.18 12.57 10.03
N LYS A 60 -1.32 11.92 9.23
CA LYS A 60 -0.93 10.49 9.34
C LYS A 60 -2.08 9.49 9.19
N GLN A 61 -3.24 9.93 8.68
CA GLN A 61 -4.38 9.07 8.37
C GLN A 61 -4.47 8.82 6.87
N VAL A 62 -4.68 7.57 6.50
CA VAL A 62 -5.01 7.19 5.14
C VAL A 62 -6.43 7.66 4.85
N THR A 63 -6.56 8.63 3.96
CA THR A 63 -7.85 9.18 3.54
C THR A 63 -8.36 8.53 2.27
N PHE A 64 -7.45 8.14 1.38
CA PHE A 64 -7.75 7.52 0.10
C PHE A 64 -6.65 6.55 -0.32
N THR A 65 -7.04 5.49 -1.01
CA THR A 65 -6.12 4.56 -1.68
C THR A 65 -6.69 4.17 -3.03
N HIS A 66 -5.86 4.17 -4.06
CA HIS A 66 -6.18 3.63 -5.37
C HIS A 66 -5.15 2.60 -5.80
N CYS A 67 -5.59 1.57 -6.50
CA CYS A 67 -4.72 0.65 -7.22
C CYS A 67 -5.39 0.28 -8.52
N ASP A 68 -4.65 0.32 -9.62
CA ASP A 68 -5.14 0.02 -10.98
C ASP A 68 -5.34 -1.49 -11.24
N CYS A 69 -4.95 -2.37 -10.31
CA CYS A 69 -5.12 -3.81 -10.44
C CYS A 69 -6.59 -4.25 -10.62
N PRO A 70 -6.85 -5.41 -11.26
CA PRO A 70 -8.22 -5.87 -11.57
C PRO A 70 -9.05 -6.24 -10.33
N TYR A 71 -8.40 -6.39 -9.16
CA TYR A 71 -9.05 -6.71 -7.90
C TYR A 71 -9.41 -5.47 -7.07
N ARG A 72 -9.35 -4.26 -7.64
CA ARG A 72 -9.81 -3.04 -6.97
C ARG A 72 -11.30 -3.14 -6.66
N GLY A 73 -11.70 -2.78 -5.43
CA GLY A 73 -13.11 -2.69 -5.02
C GLY A 73 -13.63 -3.81 -4.11
N VAL A 74 -12.86 -4.88 -3.84
CA VAL A 74 -13.24 -5.93 -2.88
C VAL A 74 -12.61 -5.75 -1.48
N GLY A 75 -12.06 -4.56 -1.23
CA GLY A 75 -11.23 -4.22 -0.08
C GLY A 75 -9.80 -3.88 -0.50
N LEU A 76 -8.88 -3.85 0.47
CA LEU A 76 -7.45 -3.63 0.20
C LEU A 76 -6.88 -4.82 -0.56
N CYS A 77 -6.31 -4.57 -1.75
CA CYS A 77 -5.57 -5.58 -2.48
C CYS A 77 -4.16 -5.73 -1.90
N LYS A 78 -3.43 -6.78 -2.32
CA LYS A 78 -2.05 -7.01 -1.87
C LYS A 78 -1.10 -5.86 -2.24
N HIS A 79 -1.35 -5.16 -3.36
CA HIS A 79 -0.50 -4.06 -3.81
C HIS A 79 -0.70 -2.82 -2.93
N THR A 80 -1.95 -2.44 -2.66
CA THR A 80 -2.25 -1.36 -1.70
C THR A 80 -1.72 -1.70 -0.31
N GLY A 81 -1.90 -2.95 0.14
CA GLY A 81 -1.34 -3.39 1.42
C GLY A 81 0.19 -3.30 1.45
N ALA A 82 0.87 -3.64 0.37
CA ALA A 82 2.33 -3.57 0.26
C ALA A 82 2.83 -2.12 0.25
N ALA A 83 2.15 -1.22 -0.47
CA ALA A 83 2.44 0.22 -0.45
C ALA A 83 2.28 0.81 0.96
N LEU A 84 1.19 0.49 1.67
CA LEU A 84 0.96 0.97 3.04
C LEU A 84 2.01 0.42 4.03
N LEU A 85 2.45 -0.84 3.85
CA LEU A 85 3.57 -1.40 4.62
C LEU A 85 4.87 -0.66 4.31
N GLN A 86 5.16 -0.40 3.04
CA GLN A 86 6.38 0.30 2.63
C GLN A 86 6.42 1.73 3.19
N LEU A 87 5.28 2.43 3.23
CA LEU A 87 5.17 3.73 3.92
C LEU A 87 5.54 3.63 5.39
N MET A 88 5.01 2.64 6.11
CA MET A 88 5.34 2.43 7.51
C MET A 88 6.83 2.12 7.74
N VAL A 89 7.48 1.43 6.80
CA VAL A 89 8.93 1.16 6.86
C VAL A 89 9.74 2.42 6.59
N ASN A 90 9.30 3.26 5.64
CA ASN A 90 10.03 4.46 5.21
C ASN A 90 9.89 5.62 6.20
N ASP A 91 8.73 5.81 6.82
CA ASP A 91 8.45 6.93 7.73
C ASP A 91 9.07 6.74 9.13
N GLY A 92 9.66 5.57 9.39
CA GLY A 92 10.15 5.20 10.72
C GLY A 92 8.99 4.87 11.68
N PHE A 93 9.29 4.03 12.67
CA PHE A 93 8.35 3.67 13.72
C PHE A 93 8.29 4.76 14.80
N ASP A 94 7.76 5.94 14.49
CA ASP A 94 7.50 7.02 15.47
C ASP A 94 6.00 7.16 15.83
#